data_AF-A0A6N2YKY3-F1
#
_entry.id   AF-A0A6N2YKY3-F1
#
_cell.length_a   1.000
_cell.length_b   1.000
_cell.length_c   1.000
_cell.angle_alpha   90.00
_cell.angle_beta   90.00
_cell.angle_gamma   90.00
#
_symmetry.space_group_name_H-M   'P 1'
#
loop_
_entity.id
_entity.type
_entity.pdbx_description
1 polymer ?
#
loop_
_entity_poly.entity_id
_entity_poly.type
_entity_poly.pdbx_seq_one_letter_code
_entity_poly.pdbx_strand_id
1 'polypeptide(L)'
;MTSLDKYLEIIKKGFSERENLMAMEPLHSIEEIAPLLDEKLTYNEFIDINRLLRQKYIVENPEDMLKDVDFNQLSLPSNTRVIYLMGSKSDVLDFSKYEQVEKILIVGARKVRKIILPQNDCVKALGISSMTNLETIENISFHKGMRYLHFDYGVKLPNLNFIRDLNQLLYLSFTANKKLPELDFIQSSSELRFLDFVDTSIFNYATTVSYLKGLKHLRFLTTGRTNQKQRELLRRELPHVCMRED
;
A
#
# COMPACT_ATOMS: atom_id res chain seq x y z
N MET A 1 8.68 -25.22 -13.06
CA MET A 1 7.74 -24.37 -12.32
C MET A 1 8.36 -22.99 -12.24
N THR A 2 7.70 -21.97 -12.79
CA THR A 2 8.19 -20.59 -12.71
C THR A 2 8.04 -20.06 -11.29
N SER A 3 8.68 -18.93 -10.97
CA SER A 3 8.45 -18.24 -9.68
C SER A 3 6.96 -17.88 -9.51
N LEU A 4 6.30 -17.47 -10.60
CA LEU A 4 4.89 -17.11 -10.61
C LEU A 4 3.97 -18.29 -10.28
N ASP A 5 4.22 -19.46 -10.88
CA ASP A 5 3.44 -20.69 -10.62
C ASP A 5 3.51 -21.09 -9.15
N LYS A 6 4.71 -20.97 -8.55
CA LYS A 6 4.93 -21.26 -7.12
C LYS A 6 4.06 -20.35 -6.24
N TYR A 7 4.03 -19.04 -6.51
CA TYR A 7 3.22 -18.11 -5.73
C TYR A 7 1.72 -18.37 -5.94
N LEU A 8 1.30 -18.69 -7.16
CA LEU A 8 -0.10 -19.04 -7.43
C LEU A 8 -0.53 -20.28 -6.64
N GLU A 9 0.28 -21.34 -6.60
CA GLU A 9 -0.01 -22.52 -5.79
C GLU A 9 -0.10 -22.19 -4.29
N ILE A 10 0.82 -21.38 -3.78
CA ILE A 10 0.81 -20.93 -2.37
C ILE A 10 -0.48 -20.16 -2.07
N ILE A 11 -0.87 -19.22 -2.94
CA ILE A 11 -2.08 -18.42 -2.77
C ILE A 11 -3.34 -19.28 -2.84
N LYS A 12 -3.41 -20.25 -3.77
CA LYS A 12 -4.54 -21.18 -3.88
C LYS A 12 -4.67 -22.12 -2.68
N LYS A 13 -3.55 -22.55 -2.12
CA LYS A 13 -3.52 -23.35 -0.89
C LYS A 13 -3.87 -22.52 0.34
N GLY A 14 -3.53 -21.23 0.29
CA GLY A 14 -3.68 -20.27 1.37
C GLY A 14 -2.68 -20.45 2.50
N PHE A 15 -2.65 -19.47 3.40
CA PHE A 15 -1.81 -19.50 4.60
C PHE A 15 -2.61 -20.04 5.79
N SER A 16 -2.53 -21.35 6.03
CA SER A 16 -3.20 -22.00 7.17
C SER A 16 -2.62 -21.57 8.52
N GLU A 17 -1.32 -21.27 8.56
CA GLU A 17 -0.57 -20.88 9.76
C GLU A 17 0.29 -19.66 9.44
N ARG A 18 0.44 -18.75 10.41
CA ARG A 18 1.22 -17.51 10.23
C ARG A 18 2.69 -17.84 10.00
N GLU A 19 3.18 -18.88 10.66
CA GLU A 19 4.55 -19.39 10.61
C GLU A 19 4.95 -19.75 9.18
N ASN A 20 4.03 -20.34 8.41
CA ASN A 20 4.26 -20.68 7.00
C ASN A 20 4.52 -19.43 6.15
N LEU A 21 3.74 -18.37 6.37
CA LEU A 21 4.00 -17.09 5.71
C LEU A 21 5.35 -16.53 6.18
N MET A 22 5.64 -16.52 7.47
CA MET A 22 6.88 -15.94 8.00
C MET A 22 8.14 -16.69 7.54
N ALA A 23 8.06 -18.00 7.28
CA ALA A 23 9.16 -18.81 6.76
C ALA A 23 9.45 -18.59 5.27
N MET A 24 8.59 -17.89 4.52
CA MET A 24 8.86 -17.59 3.11
C MET A 24 9.97 -16.57 2.93
N GLU A 25 10.72 -16.72 1.84
CA GLU A 25 11.66 -15.70 1.38
C GLU A 25 10.95 -14.35 1.13
N PRO A 26 11.63 -13.22 1.36
CA PRO A 26 11.14 -11.90 0.97
C PRO A 26 10.81 -11.81 -0.52
N LEU A 27 9.86 -10.94 -0.85
CA LEU A 27 9.61 -10.51 -2.23
C LEU A 27 10.46 -9.26 -2.47
N HIS A 28 11.52 -9.39 -3.25
CA HIS A 28 12.41 -8.27 -3.54
C HIS A 28 11.75 -7.29 -4.52
N SER A 29 10.97 -7.78 -5.48
CA SER A 29 10.19 -6.97 -6.41
C SER A 29 8.72 -7.33 -6.36
N ILE A 30 7.84 -6.33 -6.48
CA ILE A 30 6.40 -6.59 -6.62
C ILE A 30 6.11 -7.34 -7.93
N GLU A 31 6.96 -7.19 -8.94
CA GLU A 31 6.80 -7.82 -10.25
C GLU A 31 6.87 -9.35 -10.18
N GLU A 32 7.39 -9.91 -9.09
CA GLU A 32 7.37 -11.35 -8.82
C GLU A 32 5.95 -11.91 -8.67
N ILE A 33 5.00 -11.06 -8.22
CA ILE A 33 3.60 -11.43 -8.01
C ILE A 33 2.60 -10.51 -8.72
N ALA A 34 3.04 -9.39 -9.30
CA ALA A 34 2.17 -8.43 -9.99
C ALA A 34 1.31 -9.06 -11.08
N PRO A 35 1.80 -10.02 -11.91
CA PRO A 35 0.95 -10.68 -12.89
C PRO A 35 -0.24 -11.44 -12.28
N LEU A 36 -0.12 -11.91 -11.02
CA LEU A 36 -1.24 -12.58 -10.33
C LEU A 36 -2.40 -11.64 -10.01
N LEU A 37 -2.17 -10.31 -10.02
CA LEU A 37 -3.25 -9.35 -9.81
C LEU A 37 -4.25 -9.35 -10.97
N ASP A 38 -3.84 -9.76 -12.17
CA ASP A 38 -4.69 -9.86 -13.35
C ASP A 38 -5.35 -11.24 -13.51
N GLU A 39 -4.98 -12.22 -12.67
CA GLU A 39 -5.58 -13.54 -12.67
C GLU A 39 -6.99 -13.55 -12.09
N LYS A 40 -7.79 -14.53 -12.52
CA LYS A 40 -9.12 -14.75 -11.94
C LYS A 40 -8.99 -15.45 -10.58
N LEU A 41 -8.90 -14.64 -9.54
CA LEU A 41 -8.78 -15.09 -8.15
C LEU A 41 -10.06 -14.84 -7.35
N THR A 42 -10.27 -15.67 -6.34
CA THR A 42 -11.29 -15.53 -5.30
C THR A 42 -10.90 -14.43 -4.31
N TYR A 43 -11.86 -14.01 -3.49
CA TYR A 43 -11.63 -13.00 -2.46
C TYR A 43 -10.49 -13.41 -1.50
N ASN A 44 -10.48 -14.66 -1.03
CA ASN A 44 -9.48 -15.14 -0.08
C ASN A 44 -8.08 -15.20 -0.70
N GLU A 45 -7.97 -15.56 -1.98
CA GLU A 45 -6.70 -15.58 -2.71
C GLU A 45 -6.13 -14.16 -2.87
N PHE A 46 -6.97 -13.15 -3.14
CA PHE A 46 -6.55 -11.74 -3.11
C PHE A 46 -6.14 -11.27 -1.70
N ILE A 47 -6.81 -11.74 -0.65
CA ILE A 47 -6.37 -11.48 0.73
C ILE A 47 -5.00 -12.08 1.00
N ASP A 48 -4.70 -13.25 0.46
CA ASP A 48 -3.38 -13.88 0.59
C ASP A 48 -2.31 -13.12 -0.23
N ILE A 49 -2.64 -12.57 -1.39
CA ILE A 49 -1.77 -11.59 -2.09
C ILE A 49 -1.50 -10.37 -1.20
N ASN A 50 -2.53 -9.80 -0.56
CA ASN A 50 -2.37 -8.66 0.34
C ASN A 50 -1.43 -9.00 1.51
N ARG A 51 -1.52 -10.21 2.06
CA ARG A 51 -0.62 -10.70 3.12
C ARG A 51 0.82 -10.77 2.63
N LEU A 52 1.06 -11.31 1.43
CA LEU A 52 2.39 -11.33 0.80
C LEU A 52 2.94 -9.91 0.59
N LEU A 53 2.13 -8.99 0.07
CA LEU A 53 2.55 -7.60 -0.13
C LEU A 53 2.93 -6.92 1.20
N ARG A 54 2.13 -7.11 2.25
CA ARG A 54 2.34 -6.48 3.55
C ARG A 54 3.48 -7.09 4.35
N GLN A 55 3.71 -8.40 4.27
CA GLN A 55 4.67 -9.10 5.12
C GLN A 55 5.97 -9.48 4.41
N LYS A 56 5.93 -9.69 3.10
CA LYS A 56 7.08 -10.17 2.32
C LYS A 56 7.60 -9.18 1.31
N TYR A 57 6.75 -8.31 0.76
CA TYR A 57 7.22 -7.26 -0.13
C TYR A 57 7.71 -6.02 0.62
N ILE A 58 6.87 -5.36 1.42
CA ILE A 58 7.26 -4.08 2.03
C ILE A 58 8.13 -4.20 3.28
N VAL A 59 7.90 -5.21 4.13
CA VAL A 59 8.70 -5.45 5.35
C VAL A 59 10.03 -6.15 5.04
N GLU A 60 10.02 -7.09 4.09
CA GLU A 60 11.08 -8.09 3.82
C GLU A 60 11.52 -8.87 5.07
N ASN A 61 12.26 -8.24 5.98
CA ASN A 61 12.79 -8.81 7.21
C ASN A 61 12.34 -8.00 8.44
N PRO A 62 11.45 -8.54 9.30
CA PRO A 62 11.01 -7.86 10.52
C PRO A 62 12.11 -7.60 11.54
N GLU A 63 13.20 -8.37 11.52
CA GLU A 63 14.30 -8.23 12.49
C GLU A 63 15.15 -6.98 12.25
N ASP A 64 15.14 -6.44 11.02
CA ASP A 64 15.87 -5.21 10.66
C ASP A 64 15.12 -3.93 11.07
N MET A 65 14.00 -4.08 11.79
CA MET A 65 13.15 -2.97 12.23
C MET A 65 13.86 -2.03 13.22
N LEU A 66 13.87 -0.75 12.88
CA LEU A 66 14.38 0.33 13.73
C LEU A 66 13.28 0.80 14.69
N LYS A 67 13.47 0.60 16.00
CA LYS A 67 12.45 0.92 17.03
C LYS A 67 12.77 2.21 17.79
N ASP A 68 11.82 3.15 17.82
CA ASP A 68 11.85 4.38 18.62
C ASP A 68 13.17 5.19 18.50
N VAL A 69 13.73 5.20 17.30
CA VAL A 69 15.01 5.82 17.00
C VAL A 69 14.89 7.34 16.86
N ASP A 70 15.98 8.05 17.16
CA ASP A 70 16.19 9.40 16.62
C ASP A 70 16.84 9.26 15.25
N PHE A 71 16.04 9.39 14.20
CA PHE A 71 16.46 9.12 12.82
C PHE A 71 17.56 10.09 12.37
N ASN A 72 17.58 11.32 12.91
CA ASN A 72 18.60 12.32 12.60
C ASN A 72 20.00 11.93 13.10
N GLN A 73 20.09 11.03 14.08
CA GLN A 73 21.35 10.52 14.61
C GLN A 73 21.76 9.19 13.96
N LEU A 74 20.93 8.67 13.05
CA LEU A 74 21.08 7.34 12.50
C LEU A 74 21.91 7.38 11.21
N SER A 75 22.89 6.47 11.13
CA SER A 75 23.74 6.29 9.96
C SER A 75 23.55 4.88 9.41
N LEU A 76 22.58 4.72 8.52
CA LEU A 76 22.42 3.51 7.73
C LEU A 76 23.46 3.47 6.59
N PRO A 77 23.87 2.27 6.14
CA PRO A 77 24.70 2.10 4.95
C PRO A 77 24.14 2.84 3.72
N SER A 78 25.01 3.33 2.84
CA SER A 78 24.59 4.02 1.60
C SER A 78 23.85 3.11 0.62
N ASN A 79 24.04 1.80 0.71
CA ASN A 79 23.38 0.78 -0.10
C ASN A 79 22.09 0.22 0.56
N THR A 80 21.56 0.88 1.59
CA THR A 80 20.29 0.48 2.20
C THR A 80 19.14 0.57 1.20
N ARG A 81 18.51 -0.58 0.92
CA ARG A 81 17.35 -0.69 0.00
C ARG A 81 16.00 -0.69 0.71
N VAL A 82 15.94 -1.15 1.97
CA VAL A 82 14.72 -1.28 2.75
C VAL A 82 14.90 -0.58 4.09
N ILE A 83 13.92 0.24 4.47
CA ILE A 83 13.87 0.88 5.79
C ILE A 83 12.52 0.56 6.42
N TYR A 84 12.55 -0.18 7.53
CA TYR A 84 11.38 -0.41 8.37
C TYR A 84 11.56 0.27 9.73
N LEU A 85 10.70 1.24 10.03
CA LEU A 85 10.77 2.09 11.20
C LEU A 85 9.49 1.94 12.02
N MET A 86 9.62 1.57 13.29
CA MET A 86 8.52 1.52 14.26
C MET A 86 8.74 2.53 15.37
N GLY A 87 8.06 3.67 15.27
CA GLY A 87 8.20 4.80 16.18
C GLY A 87 9.47 5.62 15.91
N SER A 88 9.37 6.95 15.99
CA SER A 88 10.53 7.84 15.87
C SER A 88 10.41 8.98 16.87
N LYS A 89 11.56 9.41 17.39
CA LYS A 89 11.69 10.58 18.26
C LYS A 89 11.82 11.88 17.47
N SER A 90 12.19 11.80 16.19
CA SER A 90 12.39 12.93 15.30
C SER A 90 11.05 13.52 14.84
N ASP A 91 11.04 14.81 14.53
CA ASP A 91 9.92 15.52 13.91
C ASP A 91 9.99 15.46 12.37
N VAL A 92 11.18 15.28 11.81
CA VAL A 92 11.44 15.10 10.39
C VAL A 92 12.13 13.76 10.16
N LEU A 93 11.68 13.02 9.15
CA LEU A 93 12.38 11.85 8.61
C LEU A 93 12.97 12.23 7.24
N ASP A 94 14.27 12.45 7.20
CA ASP A 94 14.98 12.83 5.97
C ASP A 94 15.69 11.63 5.35
N PHE A 95 15.09 11.10 4.28
CA PHE A 95 15.63 10.00 3.51
C PHE A 95 16.44 10.46 2.30
N SER A 96 16.62 11.77 2.08
CA SER A 96 17.18 12.32 0.84
C SER A 96 18.55 11.75 0.46
N LYS A 97 19.37 11.36 1.44
CA LYS A 97 20.71 10.76 1.25
C LYS A 97 20.72 9.28 0.84
N TYR A 98 19.57 8.59 0.90
CA TYR A 98 19.47 7.15 0.62
C TYR A 98 19.00 6.89 -0.81
N GLU A 99 19.83 7.22 -1.80
CA GLU A 99 19.48 7.15 -3.23
C GLU A 99 19.19 5.73 -3.76
N GLN A 100 19.48 4.68 -2.97
CA GLN A 100 19.20 3.28 -3.29
C GLN A 100 17.97 2.72 -2.54
N VAL A 101 17.29 3.54 -1.72
CA VAL A 101 16.13 3.06 -0.96
C VAL A 101 14.95 2.83 -1.89
N GLU A 102 14.44 1.60 -1.87
CA GLU A 102 13.32 1.18 -2.69
C GLU A 102 12.04 1.05 -1.86
N LYS A 103 12.16 0.71 -0.58
CA LYS A 103 11.02 0.39 0.28
C LYS A 103 11.15 1.08 1.62
N ILE A 104 10.11 1.80 1.99
CA ILE A 104 10.04 2.51 3.27
C ILE A 104 8.72 2.15 3.94
N LEU A 105 8.80 1.58 5.14
CA LEU A 105 7.66 1.36 6.01
C LEU A 105 7.85 2.12 7.32
N ILE A 106 6.90 2.98 7.66
CA ILE A 106 6.92 3.77 8.89
C ILE A 106 5.63 3.51 9.67
N VAL A 107 5.77 3.00 10.88
CA VAL A 107 4.64 2.65 11.75
C VAL A 107 4.75 3.39 13.07
N GLY A 108 3.69 4.09 13.48
CA GLY A 108 3.60 4.65 14.83
C GLY A 108 4.54 5.82 15.15
N ALA A 109 5.18 6.43 14.14
CA ALA A 109 6.03 7.61 14.30
C ALA A 109 5.20 8.90 14.49
N ARG A 110 4.40 8.96 15.57
CA ARG A 110 3.38 10.01 15.80
C ARG A 110 3.94 11.42 15.96
N LYS A 111 5.23 11.60 16.25
CA LYS A 111 5.86 12.94 16.36
C LYS A 111 6.22 13.54 15.01
N VAL A 112 6.43 12.69 14.00
CA VAL A 112 6.90 13.10 12.69
C VAL A 112 5.82 13.91 11.98
N ARG A 113 6.21 15.08 11.48
CA ARG A 113 5.37 16.00 10.70
C ARG A 113 5.77 16.03 9.23
N LYS A 114 7.01 15.67 8.92
CA LYS A 114 7.57 15.78 7.58
C LYS A 114 8.39 14.56 7.21
N ILE A 115 8.17 14.06 6.01
CA ILE A 115 9.02 13.04 5.37
C ILE A 115 9.66 13.70 4.15
N ILE A 116 10.95 13.50 3.95
CA ILE A 116 11.67 13.93 2.75
C ILE A 116 12.18 12.67 2.06
N LEU A 117 11.69 12.39 0.85
CA LEU A 117 12.17 11.27 0.05
C LEU A 117 13.37 11.68 -0.82
N PRO A 118 14.15 10.72 -1.38
CA PRO A 118 15.20 11.01 -2.35
C PRO A 118 14.70 11.77 -3.59
N GLN A 119 15.59 12.51 -4.25
CA GLN A 119 15.27 13.28 -5.46
C GLN A 119 15.42 12.47 -6.77
N ASN A 120 15.64 11.17 -6.67
CA ASN A 120 15.70 10.22 -7.79
C ASN A 120 14.54 9.21 -7.71
N ASP A 121 14.14 8.63 -8.85
CA ASP A 121 13.05 7.64 -8.91
C ASP A 121 13.47 6.25 -8.39
N CYS A 122 13.85 6.16 -7.11
CA CYS A 122 14.26 4.91 -6.45
C CYS A 122 13.16 4.26 -5.60
N VAL A 123 12.30 5.05 -4.93
CA VAL A 123 11.28 4.49 -4.02
C VAL A 123 10.16 3.82 -4.81
N LYS A 124 10.01 2.49 -4.64
CA LYS A 124 8.99 1.67 -5.29
C LYS A 124 7.82 1.31 -4.36
N ALA A 125 8.06 1.33 -3.04
CA ALA A 125 7.03 1.07 -2.04
C ALA A 125 7.11 2.06 -0.87
N LEU A 126 5.99 2.69 -0.53
CA LEU A 126 5.86 3.54 0.65
C LEU A 126 4.67 3.07 1.49
N GLY A 127 4.94 2.77 2.76
CA GLY A 127 3.94 2.39 3.75
C GLY A 127 4.00 3.31 4.94
N ILE A 128 2.88 3.95 5.25
CA ILE A 128 2.75 4.87 6.38
C ILE A 128 1.58 4.43 7.23
N SER A 129 1.81 4.18 8.51
CA SER A 129 0.78 3.73 9.44
C SER A 129 0.84 4.46 10.77
N SER A 130 -0.32 4.80 11.34
CA SER A 130 -0.43 5.38 12.69
C SER A 130 0.38 6.68 12.89
N MET A 131 0.51 7.49 11.83
CA MET A 131 1.21 8.78 11.84
C MET A 131 0.22 9.95 11.91
N THR A 132 -0.22 10.29 13.12
CA THR A 132 -1.32 11.23 13.35
C THR A 132 -0.96 12.71 13.17
N ASN A 133 0.33 13.04 13.04
CA ASN A 133 0.83 14.42 12.91
C ASN A 133 1.54 14.69 11.57
N LEU A 134 1.54 13.74 10.63
CA LEU A 134 2.15 13.93 9.32
C LEU A 134 1.45 15.07 8.56
N GLU A 135 2.22 15.99 7.98
CA GLU A 135 1.71 17.16 7.27
C GLU A 135 2.12 17.14 5.80
N THR A 136 3.36 16.71 5.52
CA THR A 136 3.88 16.72 4.15
C THR A 136 4.84 15.56 3.89
N ILE A 137 4.87 15.14 2.63
CA ILE A 137 5.86 14.23 2.07
C ILE A 137 6.50 14.96 0.88
N GLU A 138 7.73 15.41 1.06
CA GLU A 138 8.49 16.07 0.01
C GLU A 138 9.10 15.04 -0.94
N ASN A 139 9.27 15.46 -2.19
CA ASN A 139 9.87 14.67 -3.28
C ASN A 139 9.07 13.44 -3.75
N ILE A 140 7.87 13.18 -3.22
CA ILE A 140 7.07 12.01 -3.62
C ILE A 140 6.76 11.94 -5.12
N SER A 141 6.61 13.10 -5.78
CA SER A 141 6.34 13.19 -7.22
C SER A 141 7.51 12.77 -8.12
N PHE A 142 8.74 12.64 -7.58
CA PHE A 142 9.88 12.11 -8.35
C PHE A 142 9.77 10.59 -8.56
N HIS A 143 9.03 9.87 -7.71
CA HIS A 143 8.97 8.42 -7.71
C HIS A 143 7.87 7.87 -8.64
N LYS A 144 7.92 8.24 -9.91
CA LYS A 144 6.93 7.84 -10.92
C LYS A 144 6.87 6.32 -11.14
N GLY A 145 7.94 5.61 -10.79
CA GLY A 145 7.99 4.16 -10.78
C GLY A 145 7.41 3.50 -9.53
N MET A 146 6.78 4.24 -8.60
CA MET A 146 6.15 3.65 -7.42
C MET A 146 5.05 2.65 -7.81
N ARG A 147 5.05 1.49 -7.16
CA ARG A 147 4.11 0.39 -7.40
C ARG A 147 3.16 0.15 -6.23
N TYR A 148 3.59 0.51 -5.02
CA TYR A 148 2.87 0.20 -3.79
C TYR A 148 2.82 1.41 -2.87
N LEU A 149 1.62 1.76 -2.41
CA LEU A 149 1.40 2.86 -1.50
C LEU A 149 0.33 2.48 -0.47
N HIS A 150 0.60 2.70 0.81
CA HIS A 150 -0.47 2.68 1.81
C HIS A 150 -0.35 3.79 2.84
N PHE A 151 -1.51 4.26 3.28
CA PHE A 151 -1.69 5.15 4.42
C PHE A 151 -2.70 4.52 5.35
N ASP A 152 -2.29 3.88 6.44
CA ASP A 152 -3.20 3.07 7.25
C ASP A 152 -3.31 3.59 8.70
N TYR A 153 -4.45 3.34 9.34
CA TYR A 153 -4.69 3.60 10.76
C TYR A 153 -4.50 5.06 11.19
N GLY A 154 -5.47 5.92 10.82
CA GLY A 154 -5.59 7.27 11.39
C GLY A 154 -4.42 8.20 11.07
N VAL A 155 -3.84 8.06 9.88
CA VAL A 155 -2.82 8.99 9.38
C VAL A 155 -3.47 10.35 9.16
N LYS A 156 -2.78 11.43 9.54
CA LYS A 156 -3.14 12.76 9.05
C LYS A 156 -2.71 12.81 7.59
N LEU A 157 -3.68 12.56 6.71
CA LEU A 157 -3.42 12.43 5.28
C LEU A 157 -2.90 13.77 4.74
N PRO A 158 -1.76 13.78 4.02
CA PRO A 158 -1.32 14.97 3.31
C PRO A 158 -2.27 15.25 2.14
N ASN A 159 -2.01 16.32 1.39
CA ASN A 159 -2.66 16.50 0.10
C ASN A 159 -2.34 15.29 -0.81
N LEU A 160 -3.36 14.54 -1.22
CA LEU A 160 -3.23 13.30 -2.00
C LEU A 160 -3.10 13.53 -3.51
N ASN A 161 -3.09 14.79 -3.99
CA ASN A 161 -3.03 15.10 -5.43
C ASN A 161 -1.81 14.52 -6.16
N PHE A 162 -0.71 14.26 -5.45
CA PHE A 162 0.48 13.61 -6.02
C PHE A 162 0.18 12.21 -6.58
N ILE A 163 -0.87 11.53 -6.09
CA ILE A 163 -1.27 10.21 -6.57
C ILE A 163 -1.66 10.25 -8.06
N ARG A 164 -2.10 11.43 -8.56
CA ARG A 164 -2.38 11.64 -9.99
C ARG A 164 -1.15 11.45 -10.88
N ASP A 165 0.05 11.61 -10.33
CA ASP A 165 1.30 11.44 -11.06
C ASP A 165 1.89 10.02 -10.92
N LEU A 166 1.33 9.19 -10.03
CA LEU A 166 1.75 7.81 -9.76
C LEU A 166 1.00 6.82 -10.66
N ASN A 167 1.11 6.99 -11.97
CA ASN A 167 0.33 6.21 -12.94
C ASN A 167 0.67 4.71 -12.97
N GLN A 168 1.83 4.31 -12.45
CA GLN A 168 2.25 2.91 -12.40
C GLN A 168 1.89 2.21 -11.07
N LEU A 169 1.12 2.87 -10.20
CA LEU A 169 0.73 2.32 -8.91
C LEU A 169 -0.22 1.13 -9.09
N LEU A 170 0.12 -0.03 -8.51
CA LEU A 170 -0.66 -1.26 -8.60
C LEU A 170 -1.53 -1.48 -7.37
N TYR A 171 -1.03 -1.05 -6.21
CA TYR A 171 -1.66 -1.23 -4.91
C TYR A 171 -1.78 0.11 -4.19
N LEU A 172 -3.00 0.41 -3.73
CA LEU A 172 -3.28 1.56 -2.89
C LEU A 172 -4.22 1.19 -1.74
N SER A 173 -3.82 1.54 -0.52
CA SER A 173 -4.60 1.28 0.69
C SER A 173 -4.72 2.52 1.55
N PHE A 174 -5.92 2.70 2.11
CA PHE A 174 -6.23 3.75 3.10
C PHE A 174 -6.86 3.18 4.37
N THR A 175 -6.57 1.94 4.70
CA THR A 175 -7.30 1.17 5.71
C THR A 175 -7.37 1.91 7.04
N ALA A 176 -8.55 1.92 7.65
CA ALA A 176 -8.83 2.58 8.93
C ALA A 176 -8.59 4.11 8.94
N ASN A 177 -8.71 4.79 7.80
CA ASN A 177 -8.79 6.25 7.74
C ASN A 177 -10.23 6.73 7.58
N LYS A 178 -10.82 7.21 8.67
CA LYS A 178 -12.22 7.64 8.73
C LYS A 178 -12.52 8.99 8.08
N LYS A 179 -11.49 9.74 7.68
CA LYS A 179 -11.60 11.08 7.08
C LYS A 179 -10.87 11.13 5.74
N LEU A 180 -11.29 10.30 4.79
CA LEU A 180 -10.76 10.35 3.42
C LEU A 180 -11.46 11.47 2.62
N PRO A 181 -10.71 12.21 1.79
CA PRO A 181 -11.32 13.02 0.74
C PRO A 181 -11.96 12.11 -0.32
N GLU A 182 -12.73 12.73 -1.22
CA GLU A 182 -13.28 12.08 -2.40
C GLU A 182 -12.15 11.56 -3.32
N LEU A 183 -12.43 10.55 -4.17
CA LEU A 183 -11.40 9.87 -5.00
C LEU A 183 -10.94 10.67 -6.24
N ASP A 184 -11.16 11.98 -6.28
CA ASP A 184 -10.79 12.82 -7.43
C ASP A 184 -9.26 12.92 -7.64
N PHE A 185 -8.45 12.47 -6.69
CA PHE A 185 -7.00 12.35 -6.79
C PHE A 185 -6.52 11.09 -7.54
N ILE A 186 -7.42 10.18 -7.95
CA ILE A 186 -7.09 8.99 -8.74
C ILE A 186 -7.52 9.18 -10.19
N GLN A 187 -6.58 9.04 -11.14
CA GLN A 187 -6.89 9.14 -12.57
C GLN A 187 -7.54 7.86 -13.10
N SER A 188 -8.48 8.00 -14.05
CA SER A 188 -9.10 6.83 -14.73
C SER A 188 -8.11 5.98 -15.54
N SER A 189 -6.99 6.56 -15.96
CA SER A 189 -5.86 5.89 -16.62
C SER A 189 -4.90 5.19 -15.65
N SER A 190 -5.21 5.15 -14.36
CA SER A 190 -4.37 4.50 -13.37
C SER A 190 -4.28 3.00 -13.62
N GLU A 191 -3.07 2.45 -13.41
CA GLU A 191 -2.79 1.02 -13.44
C GLU A 191 -3.21 0.28 -12.16
N LEU A 192 -3.99 0.90 -11.26
CA LEU A 192 -4.41 0.27 -10.00
C LEU A 192 -5.18 -1.02 -10.23
N ARG A 193 -4.71 -2.12 -9.62
CA ARG A 193 -5.41 -3.41 -9.58
C ARG A 193 -5.99 -3.73 -8.21
N PHE A 194 -5.41 -3.19 -7.14
CA PHE A 194 -5.81 -3.46 -5.76
C PHE A 194 -6.11 -2.16 -5.00
N LEU A 195 -7.35 -2.04 -4.49
CA LEU A 195 -7.79 -0.96 -3.63
C LEU A 195 -8.30 -1.47 -2.29
N ASP A 196 -7.75 -0.94 -1.19
CA ASP A 196 -8.12 -1.32 0.17
C ASP A 196 -8.75 -0.14 0.93
N PHE A 197 -10.06 -0.20 1.16
CA PHE A 197 -10.84 0.83 1.85
C PHE A 197 -11.52 0.31 3.12
N VAL A 198 -11.00 -0.74 3.75
CA VAL A 198 -11.54 -1.24 5.03
C VAL A 198 -11.59 -0.12 6.07
N ASP A 199 -12.75 0.02 6.73
CA ASP A 199 -12.99 1.00 7.80
C ASP A 199 -12.69 2.46 7.43
N THR A 200 -13.06 2.83 6.21
CA THR A 200 -12.96 4.21 5.70
C THR A 200 -14.32 4.87 5.49
N SER A 201 -14.33 6.17 5.19
CA SER A 201 -15.54 6.95 4.88
C SER A 201 -15.83 7.10 3.39
N ILE A 202 -15.10 6.41 2.51
CA ILE A 202 -15.15 6.71 1.07
C ILE A 202 -16.52 6.46 0.45
N PHE A 203 -17.28 5.49 0.96
CA PHE A 203 -18.63 5.17 0.45
C PHE A 203 -19.73 6.11 0.95
N ASN A 204 -19.37 7.18 1.69
CA ASN A 204 -20.28 8.26 2.02
C ASN A 204 -20.45 9.26 0.86
N TYR A 205 -19.49 9.32 -0.08
CA TYR A 205 -19.59 10.16 -1.26
C TYR A 205 -20.39 9.45 -2.38
N ALA A 206 -21.37 10.15 -2.96
CA ALA A 206 -22.22 9.60 -4.02
C ALA A 206 -21.45 9.27 -5.31
N THR A 207 -20.32 9.95 -5.53
CA THR A 207 -19.45 9.85 -6.70
C THR A 207 -18.48 8.68 -6.65
N THR A 208 -18.24 8.09 -5.47
CA THR A 208 -17.24 7.02 -5.27
C THR A 208 -17.43 5.87 -6.25
N VAL A 209 -18.66 5.41 -6.46
CA VAL A 209 -18.95 4.34 -7.42
C VAL A 209 -18.61 4.76 -8.85
N SER A 210 -18.90 6.01 -9.24
CA SER A 210 -18.56 6.53 -10.56
C SER A 210 -17.05 6.57 -10.80
N TYR A 211 -16.26 6.95 -9.79
CA TYR A 211 -14.80 6.91 -9.90
C TYR A 211 -14.28 5.48 -10.07
N LEU A 212 -14.75 4.55 -9.22
CA LEU A 212 -14.32 3.15 -9.28
C LEU A 212 -14.64 2.51 -10.64
N LYS A 213 -15.79 2.85 -11.26
CA LYS A 213 -16.14 2.38 -12.62
C LYS A 213 -15.15 2.85 -13.68
N GLY A 214 -14.50 3.99 -13.47
CA GLY A 214 -13.49 4.53 -14.38
C GLY A 214 -12.16 3.77 -14.34
N LEU A 215 -11.90 3.00 -13.28
CA LEU A 215 -10.64 2.27 -13.08
C LEU A 215 -10.66 0.92 -13.79
N LYS A 216 -10.33 0.91 -15.08
CA LYS A 216 -10.43 -0.27 -15.97
C LYS A 216 -9.55 -1.45 -15.55
N HIS A 217 -8.46 -1.16 -14.83
CA HIS A 217 -7.51 -2.17 -14.35
C HIS A 217 -7.84 -2.70 -12.96
N LEU A 218 -8.86 -2.16 -12.29
CA LEU A 218 -9.22 -2.61 -10.94
C LEU A 218 -9.65 -4.09 -10.97
N ARG A 219 -9.12 -4.88 -10.04
CA ARG A 219 -9.38 -6.33 -9.92
C ARG A 219 -9.86 -6.71 -8.54
N PHE A 220 -9.40 -6.00 -7.52
CA PHE A 220 -9.78 -6.27 -6.14
C PHE A 220 -10.11 -4.99 -5.39
N LEU A 221 -11.21 -5.05 -4.63
CA LEU A 221 -11.69 -3.96 -3.80
C LEU A 221 -12.14 -4.50 -2.44
N THR A 222 -11.53 -4.01 -1.37
CA THR A 222 -12.10 -4.15 -0.03
C THR A 222 -12.90 -2.89 0.32
N THR A 223 -14.00 -3.06 1.04
CA THR A 223 -14.89 -1.93 1.37
C THR A 223 -15.15 -1.78 2.87
N GLY A 224 -14.66 -2.71 3.69
CA GLY A 224 -14.95 -2.76 5.12
C GLY A 224 -16.46 -2.96 5.39
N ARG A 225 -17.00 -2.23 6.35
CA ARG A 225 -18.43 -2.28 6.70
C ARG A 225 -19.26 -1.41 5.74
N THR A 226 -19.63 -1.95 4.58
CA THR A 226 -20.69 -1.41 3.72
C THR A 226 -22.03 -2.07 4.06
N ASN A 227 -23.15 -1.36 3.90
CA ASN A 227 -24.48 -1.96 4.07
C ASN A 227 -24.88 -2.80 2.83
N GLN A 228 -25.91 -3.64 2.95
CA GLN A 228 -26.34 -4.55 1.87
C GLN A 228 -26.63 -3.80 0.56
N LYS A 229 -27.35 -2.67 0.60
CA LYS A 229 -27.67 -1.87 -0.60
C LYS A 229 -26.41 -1.36 -1.31
N GLN A 230 -25.41 -0.91 -0.55
CA GLN A 230 -24.12 -0.49 -1.10
C GLN A 230 -23.36 -1.66 -1.72
N ARG A 231 -23.37 -2.84 -1.08
CA ARG A 231 -22.74 -4.05 -1.64
C ARG A 231 -23.39 -4.47 -2.96
N GLU A 232 -24.73 -4.47 -3.01
CA GLU A 232 -25.49 -4.78 -4.23
C GLU A 232 -25.19 -3.77 -5.35
N LEU A 233 -25.14 -2.47 -5.03
CA LEU A 233 -24.75 -1.43 -5.98
C LEU A 233 -23.35 -1.67 -6.53
N LEU A 234 -22.36 -1.89 -5.66
CA LEU A 234 -20.99 -2.13 -6.08
C LEU A 234 -20.88 -3.37 -6.97
N ARG A 235 -21.51 -4.49 -6.61
CA ARG A 235 -21.51 -5.73 -7.41
C ARG A 235 -22.11 -5.50 -8.80
N ARG A 236 -23.20 -4.74 -8.89
CA ARG A 236 -23.85 -4.42 -10.17
C ARG A 236 -22.98 -3.51 -11.04
N GLU A 237 -22.38 -2.49 -10.45
CA GLU A 237 -21.64 -1.45 -11.17
C GLU A 237 -20.19 -1.83 -11.48
N LEU A 238 -19.61 -2.77 -10.72
CA LEU A 238 -18.23 -3.24 -10.83
C LEU A 238 -18.17 -4.77 -10.99
N PRO A 239 -18.81 -5.36 -12.02
CA PRO A 239 -18.95 -6.81 -12.14
C PRO A 239 -17.63 -7.56 -12.39
N HIS A 240 -16.56 -6.85 -12.74
CA HIS A 240 -15.22 -7.39 -12.99
C HIS A 240 -14.29 -7.29 -11.78
N VAL A 241 -14.74 -6.66 -10.68
CA VAL A 241 -13.93 -6.43 -9.48
C VAL A 241 -14.32 -7.45 -8.41
N CYS A 242 -13.34 -8.23 -7.95
CA CYS A 242 -13.50 -9.15 -6.84
C CYS A 242 -13.70 -8.38 -5.53
N MET A 243 -14.74 -8.75 -4.79
CA MET A 243 -15.13 -8.18 -3.50
C MET A 243 -15.65 -9.30 -2.59
N ARG A 244 -15.76 -9.04 -1.28
CA ARG A 244 -16.29 -10.02 -0.33
C ARG A 244 -17.75 -10.38 -0.68
N GLU A 245 -18.05 -11.68 -0.74
CA GLU A 245 -19.37 -12.19 -1.12
C GLU A 245 -20.39 -12.24 0.03
N ASP A 246 -19.95 -12.03 1.28
CA ASP A 246 -20.66 -11.87 2.56
C ASP A 246 -20.05 -12.80 3.64
#